data_AF-A0A1H5X166-F1
#
_entry.id   AF-A0A1H5X166-F1
#
_cell.length_a   1.000
_cell.length_b   1.000
_cell.length_c   1.000
_cell.angle_alpha   90.00
_cell.angle_beta   90.00
_cell.angle_gamma   90.00
#
_symmetry.space_group_name_H-M   'P 1'
#
loop_
_entity.id
_entity.type
_entity.pdbx_description
1 polymer ?
#
loop_
_entity_poly.entity_id
_entity_poly.type
_entity_poly.pdbx_seq_one_letter_code
_entity_poly.pdbx_strand_id
1 'polypeptide(L)'
;MNNVIEKLIAESTDGLVKVTDVEAYGGDRRALKSYVNNNKLMRVGRGLYQITDEWEDDLYILSVKYENRNINLLMDYAEQLHVKKKILRYMEVLL
;
A
#
# COMPACT_ATOMS: atom_id res chain seq x y z
N MET A 1 26.76 4.60 -2.25
CA MET A 1 26.33 5.20 -3.52
C MET A 1 24.88 5.61 -3.33
N ASN A 2 24.61 6.91 -3.24
CA ASN A 2 23.26 7.42 -2.97
C ASN A 2 22.39 7.19 -4.20
N ASN A 3 21.44 6.25 -4.13
CA ASN A 3 20.53 5.98 -5.23
C ASN A 3 19.48 7.11 -5.31
N VAL A 4 19.21 7.60 -6.51
CA VAL A 4 18.20 8.65 -6.77
C VAL A 4 16.84 8.28 -6.15
N ILE A 5 16.47 7.00 -6.22
CA ILE A 5 15.20 6.50 -5.68
C ILE A 5 15.18 6.58 -4.15
N GLU A 6 16.29 6.28 -3.47
CA GLU A 6 16.37 6.36 -1.99
C GLU A 6 16.27 7.79 -1.49
N LYS A 7 16.81 8.75 -2.25
CA LYS A 7 16.66 10.18 -1.96
C LYS A 7 15.21 10.62 -2.09
N LEU A 8 14.53 10.22 -3.17
CA LEU A 8 13.11 10.51 -3.36
C LEU A 8 12.24 9.88 -2.26
N ILE A 9 12.60 8.68 -1.79
CA ILE A 9 11.93 8.01 -0.67
C ILE A 9 12.09 8.80 0.64
N ALA A 10 13.28 9.32 0.92
CA ALA A 10 13.54 10.07 2.14
C ALA A 10 12.92 11.49 2.12
N GLU A 11 12.77 12.10 0.94
CA GLU A 11 12.28 13.48 0.77
C GLU A 11 10.77 13.56 0.50
N SER A 12 10.11 12.45 0.14
CA SER A 12 8.67 12.45 -0.14
C SER A 12 7.85 12.63 1.12
N THR A 13 7.00 13.67 1.15
CA THR A 13 6.06 13.91 2.26
C THR A 13 4.74 13.14 2.07
N ASP A 14 4.40 12.79 0.83
CA ASP A 14 3.14 12.12 0.46
C ASP A 14 3.30 10.60 0.25
N GLY A 15 4.50 10.06 0.44
CA GLY A 15 4.79 8.64 0.25
C GLY A 15 4.75 8.18 -1.21
N LEU A 16 4.80 9.10 -2.19
CA LEU A 16 4.69 8.77 -3.61
C LEU A 16 6.00 8.99 -4.37
N VAL A 17 6.28 8.10 -5.30
CA VAL A 17 7.38 8.17 -6.26
C VAL A 17 6.80 8.13 -7.66
N LYS A 18 6.93 9.23 -8.40
CA LYS A 18 6.53 9.32 -9.81
C LYS A 18 7.71 9.05 -10.72
N VAL A 19 7.45 8.39 -11.84
CA VAL A 19 8.47 8.15 -12.87
C VAL A 19 9.05 9.45 -13.42
N THR A 20 8.22 10.49 -13.54
CA THR A 20 8.67 11.83 -13.98
C THR A 20 9.72 12.41 -13.06
N ASP A 21 9.57 12.20 -11.75
CA ASP A 21 10.47 12.76 -10.75
C ASP A 21 11.78 11.95 -10.72
N VAL A 22 11.68 10.63 -10.88
CA VAL A 22 12.86 9.76 -11.06
C VAL A 22 13.67 10.18 -12.29
N GLU A 23 13.02 10.42 -13.43
CA GLU A 23 13.68 10.87 -14.66
C GLU A 23 14.27 12.29 -14.50
N ALA A 24 13.55 13.21 -13.85
CA ALA A 24 14.02 14.57 -13.60
C ALA A 24 15.27 14.63 -12.71
N TYR A 25 15.40 13.69 -11.77
CA TYR A 25 16.58 13.55 -10.92
C TYR A 25 17.70 12.71 -11.56
N GLY A 26 17.56 12.33 -12.84
CA GLY A 26 18.56 11.57 -13.59
C GLY A 26 18.60 10.07 -13.25
N GLY A 27 17.56 9.55 -12.61
CA GLY A 27 17.41 8.13 -12.30
C GLY A 27 16.89 7.31 -13.48
N ASP A 28 17.31 6.05 -13.58
CA ASP A 28 16.75 5.11 -14.55
C ASP A 28 15.41 4.55 -14.05
N ARG A 29 14.32 4.79 -14.80
CA ARG A 29 13.00 4.22 -14.53
C ARG A 29 12.99 2.70 -14.41
N ARG A 30 13.94 1.99 -15.03
CA ARG A 30 14.05 0.52 -14.92
C ARG A 30 14.43 0.08 -13.51
N ALA A 31 15.15 0.92 -12.76
CA ALA A 31 15.55 0.63 -11.39
C ALA A 31 14.33 0.47 -10.47
N LEU A 32 13.23 1.18 -10.72
CA LEU A 32 11.97 1.06 -9.96
C LEU A 32 11.46 -0.38 -9.89
N LYS A 33 11.67 -1.19 -10.92
CA LYS A 33 11.28 -2.61 -10.92
C LYS A 33 12.00 -3.40 -9.82
N SER A 34 13.27 -3.09 -9.55
CA SER A 34 14.01 -3.75 -8.47
C SER A 34 13.48 -3.34 -7.09
N TYR A 35 13.06 -2.09 -6.92
CA TYR A 35 12.48 -1.62 -5.67
C TYR A 35 11.09 -2.21 -5.43
N VAL A 36 10.32 -2.45 -6.49
CA VAL A 36 9.06 -3.22 -6.41
C VAL A 36 9.32 -4.68 -6.04
N ASN A 37 10.30 -5.34 -6.66
CA ASN A 37 10.63 -6.73 -6.35
C ASN A 37 11.16 -6.93 -4.92
N ASN A 38 11.74 -5.88 -4.33
CA ASN A 38 12.31 -5.91 -2.98
C ASN A 38 11.34 -5.32 -1.93
N ASN A 39 10.04 -5.21 -2.25
CA ASN A 39 8.98 -4.66 -1.37
C ASN A 39 9.25 -3.27 -0.80
N LYS A 40 10.08 -2.45 -1.45
CA LYS A 40 10.31 -1.05 -1.04
C LYS A 40 9.35 -0.07 -1.71
N LEU A 41 8.76 -0.48 -2.84
CA LEU A 41 7.79 0.30 -3.59
C LEU A 41 6.63 -0.59 -4.04
N MET A 42 5.40 -0.08 -3.97
CA MET A 42 4.22 -0.70 -4.55
C MET A 42 3.75 0.11 -5.77
N ARG A 43 3.45 -0.57 -6.88
CA ARG A 43 2.92 0.12 -8.07
C ARG A 43 1.43 0.38 -7.90
N VAL A 44 1.06 1.65 -7.67
CA VAL A 44 -0.33 2.08 -7.48
C VAL A 44 -1.01 2.58 -8.76
N GLY A 45 -0.23 2.91 -9.80
CA GLY A 45 -0.79 3.41 -11.07
C GLY A 45 0.21 3.46 -12.22
N ARG A 46 -0.20 4.02 -13.35
CA ARG A 46 0.70 4.19 -14.51
C ARG A 46 1.77 5.22 -14.17
N GLY A 47 2.99 4.73 -13.92
CA GLY A 47 4.12 5.59 -13.57
C GLY A 47 4.06 6.18 -12.16
N LEU A 48 3.20 5.62 -11.31
CA LEU A 48 3.01 6.01 -9.92
C LEU A 48 3.33 4.81 -9.03
N TYR A 49 4.24 5.04 -8.09
CA TYR A 49 4.65 4.08 -7.08
C TYR A 49 4.44 4.69 -5.71
N GLN A 50 4.01 3.89 -4.75
CA GLN A 50 3.89 4.27 -3.35
C GLN A 50 5.04 3.62 -2.59
N ILE A 51 5.59 4.35 -1.64
CA ILE A 51 6.64 3.84 -0.75
C ILE A 51 6.01 2.86 0.21
N THR A 52 6.67 1.72 0.33
CA THR A 52 6.36 0.70 1.33
C THR A 52 7.47 0.82 2.35
N ASP A 53 7.19 1.45 3.49
CA ASP A 53 8.11 1.43 4.62
C ASP A 53 8.11 0.02 5.23
N GLU A 54 9.17 -0.33 5.97
CA GLU A 54 9.42 -1.69 6.48
C GLU A 54 8.35 -2.20 7.46
N TRP A 55 7.34 -1.37 7.76
CA TRP A 55 6.12 -1.75 8.44
C TRP A 55 5.06 -2.03 7.39
N GLU A 56 5.14 -3.20 6.75
CA GLU A 56 3.98 -3.80 6.11
C GLU A 56 2.95 -4.08 7.22
N ASP A 57 2.17 -3.07 7.61
CA ASP A 57 0.92 -3.34 8.28
C ASP A 57 0.00 -3.95 7.23
N ASP A 58 0.12 -5.28 7.08
CA ASP A 58 -0.69 -6.09 6.17
C ASP A 58 -2.17 -5.75 6.32
N LEU A 59 -2.62 -5.33 7.51
CA LEU A 59 -4.00 -4.88 7.74
C LEU A 59 -4.32 -3.55 7.03
N TYR A 60 -3.39 -2.58 7.02
CA TYR A 60 -3.57 -1.31 6.31
C TYR A 60 -3.61 -1.52 4.80
N ILE A 61 -2.72 -2.36 4.26
CA ILE A 61 -2.73 -2.68 2.83
C ILE A 61 -4.04 -3.41 2.46
N LEU A 62 -4.52 -4.31 3.32
CA LEU A 62 -5.80 -5.00 3.12
C LEU A 62 -6.99 -4.05 3.24
N SER A 63 -6.94 -3.01 4.07
CA SER A 63 -8.03 -2.03 4.19
C SER A 63 -8.14 -1.17 2.93
N VAL A 64 -7.02 -0.67 2.40
CA VAL A 64 -6.96 0.12 1.15
C VAL A 64 -7.32 -0.72 -0.06
N LYS A 65 -6.81 -1.96 -0.16
CA LYS A 65 -7.13 -2.85 -1.29
C LYS A 65 -8.63 -3.16 -1.39
N TYR A 66 -9.31 -3.20 -0.27
CA TYR A 66 -10.73 -3.51 -0.20
C TYR A 66 -11.53 -2.32 0.36
N GLU A 67 -11.24 -1.12 -0.13
CA GLU A 67 -11.92 0.12 0.27
C GLU A 67 -13.44 0.08 0.00
N ASN A 68 -13.87 -0.67 -1.03
CA ASN A 68 -15.27 -0.87 -1.40
C ASN A 68 -15.95 -2.12 -0.78
N ARG A 69 -15.54 -2.53 0.42
CA ARG A 69 -16.20 -3.67 1.09
C ARG A 69 -17.63 -3.34 1.48
N ASN A 70 -18.55 -4.22 1.12
CA ASN A 70 -19.92 -4.16 1.61
C ASN A 70 -19.98 -4.74 3.04
N ILE A 71 -19.71 -3.90 4.04
CA ILE A 71 -19.72 -4.28 5.45
C ILE A 71 -21.12 -4.72 5.89
N ASN A 72 -22.18 -4.15 5.31
CA ASN A 72 -23.55 -4.54 5.62
C ASN A 72 -23.80 -6.00 5.24
N LEU A 73 -23.42 -6.40 4.02
CA LEU A 73 -23.55 -7.77 3.56
C LEU A 73 -22.71 -8.75 4.41
N LEU A 74 -21.50 -8.33 4.80
CA LEU A 74 -20.65 -9.12 5.70
C LEU A 74 -21.33 -9.35 7.07
N MET A 75 -21.94 -8.31 7.64
CA MET A 75 -22.65 -8.39 8.92
C MET A 75 -23.92 -9.24 8.82
N ASP A 76 -24.66 -9.16 7.70
CA ASP A 76 -25.83 -9.99 7.44
C ASP A 76 -25.46 -11.49 7.42
N TYR A 77 -24.40 -11.85 6.70
CA TYR A 77 -23.90 -13.24 6.70
C TYR A 77 -23.34 -13.65 8.06
N ALA A 78 -22.65 -12.75 8.77
CA ALA A 78 -22.10 -13.06 10.09
C ALA A 78 -23.19 -13.31 11.14
N GLU A 79 -24.35 -12.67 11.00
CA GLU A 79 -25.55 -12.94 11.80
C GLU A 79 -26.12 -14.33 11.47
N GLN A 80 -26.31 -14.64 10.19
CA GLN A 80 -26.84 -15.94 9.72
C GLN A 80 -25.95 -17.12 10.15
N LEU A 81 -24.64 -16.93 10.13
CA LEU A 81 -23.66 -17.95 10.52
C LEU A 81 -23.33 -17.93 12.01
N HIS A 82 -23.98 -17.04 12.80
CA HIS A 82 -23.77 -16.88 14.25
C HIS A 82 -22.31 -16.60 14.66
N VAL A 83 -21.53 -15.93 13.81
CA VAL A 83 -20.11 -15.58 14.06
C VAL A 83 -19.87 -14.08 14.22
N LYS A 84 -20.94 -13.27 14.28
CA LYS A 84 -20.89 -11.81 14.38
C LYS A 84 -19.92 -11.26 15.42
N LYS A 85 -19.91 -11.81 16.64
CA LYS A 85 -19.01 -11.35 17.73
C LYS A 85 -17.52 -11.53 17.38
N LYS A 86 -17.19 -12.60 16.65
CA LYS A 86 -15.82 -12.86 16.18
C LYS A 86 -15.44 -11.90 15.06
N ILE A 87 -16.34 -11.68 14.11
CA ILE A 87 -16.13 -10.74 12.99
C ILE A 87 -15.94 -9.32 13.50
N LEU A 88 -16.77 -8.84 14.44
CA LEU A 88 -16.64 -7.50 15.03
C LEU A 88 -15.26 -7.30 15.67
N ARG A 89 -14.77 -8.26 16.45
CA ARG A 89 -13.44 -8.19 17.07
C ARG A 89 -12.30 -8.08 16.05
N TYR A 90 -12.39 -8.76 14.90
CA TYR A 90 -11.40 -8.59 13.83
C TYR A 90 -11.54 -7.26 13.11
N MET A 91 -12.77 -6.78 12.92
CA MET A 91 -13.04 -5.49 12.29
C MET A 91 -12.58 -4.31 13.16
N GLU A 92 -12.64 -4.42 14.49
CA GLU A 92 -12.11 -3.43 15.45
C GLU A 92 -10.59 -3.22 15.33
N VAL A 93 -9.86 -4.19 14.79
CA VAL A 93 -8.41 -4.07 14.54
C VAL A 93 -8.13 -3.52 13.14
N LEU A 94 -9.10 -3.62 12.22
CA LEU A 94 -8.98 -3.24 10.81
C LEU A 94 -9.52 -1.83 10.50
N LEU A 95 -10.20 -1.18 11.44
CA LEU A 95 -10.84 0.14 11.34
C LEU A 95 -10.25 1.10 12.37
#